data_AF-A0A395JEE5-F1
#
_entry.id   AF-A0A395JEE5-F1
#
_cell.length_a   1.000
_cell.length_b   1.000
_cell.length_c   1.000
_cell.angle_alpha   90.00
_cell.angle_beta   90.00
_cell.angle_gamma   90.00
#
_symmetry.space_group_name_H-M   'P 1'
#
loop_
_entity.id
_entity.type
_entity.pdbx_description
1 polymer ?
#
loop_
_entity_poly.entity_id
_entity_poly.type
_entity_poly.pdbx_seq_one_letter_code
_entity_poly.pdbx_strand_id
1 'polypeptide(L)'
;MEIEEISKIEILENGEMFVMLASGGNPMYQYIYREAAEVYWDNEAKVFKAPAPRKWTHTDWFKKIISVAASGLGITLELSNSTVWVNVPEQTKTEICTV
;
A
#
# COMPACT_ATOMS: atom_id res chain seq x y z
N MET A 1 10.24 15.54 -0.10
CA MET A 1 9.46 14.30 0.05
C MET A 1 10.16 13.27 -0.80
N GLU A 2 10.49 12.12 -0.22
CA GLU A 2 11.10 11.01 -0.96
C GLU A 2 9.99 10.28 -1.74
N ILE A 3 10.30 9.80 -2.96
CA ILE A 3 9.34 9.08 -3.81
C ILE A 3 9.71 7.60 -3.79
N GLU A 4 8.71 6.77 -3.55
CA GLU A 4 8.80 5.31 -3.55
C GLU A 4 7.87 4.74 -4.61
N GLU A 5 8.45 4.05 -5.60
CA GLU A 5 7.68 3.42 -6.66
C GLU A 5 7.07 2.10 -6.16
N ILE A 6 5.78 1.89 -6.48
CA ILE A 6 5.06 0.66 -6.17
C ILE A 6 5.39 -0.38 -7.24
N SER A 7 6.01 -1.48 -6.84
CA SER A 7 6.34 -2.60 -7.74
C SER A 7 5.20 -3.59 -7.87
N LYS A 8 4.40 -3.79 -6.82
CA LYS A 8 3.29 -4.75 -6.83
C LYS A 8 2.16 -4.33 -5.90
N ILE A 9 0.92 -4.52 -6.34
CA ILE A 9 -0.28 -4.49 -5.51
C ILE A 9 -0.91 -5.88 -5.55
N GLU A 10 -1.15 -6.45 -4.37
CA GLU A 10 -1.67 -7.80 -4.22
C GLU A 10 -2.81 -7.83 -3.20
N ILE A 11 -3.88 -8.54 -3.52
CA ILE A 11 -4.93 -8.91 -2.57
C ILE A 11 -4.74 -10.39 -2.25
N LEU A 12 -4.43 -10.69 -0.99
CA LEU A 12 -4.23 -12.06 -0.53
C LEU A 12 -5.55 -12.82 -0.47
N GLU A 13 -5.48 -14.16 -0.39
CA GLU A 13 -6.67 -15.02 -0.27
C GLU A 13 -7.54 -14.70 0.96
N ASN A 14 -6.92 -14.21 2.04
CA ASN A 14 -7.62 -13.76 3.24
C ASN A 14 -8.25 -12.36 3.11
N GLY A 15 -8.06 -11.69 1.97
CA GLY A 15 -8.57 -10.37 1.65
C GLY A 15 -7.65 -9.20 2.04
N GLU A 16 -6.54 -9.44 2.72
CA GLU A 16 -5.57 -8.37 3.06
C GLU A 16 -4.93 -7.77 1.81
N MET A 17 -4.66 -6.46 1.84
CA MET A 17 -3.99 -5.76 0.76
C MET A 17 -2.53 -5.55 1.08
N PHE A 18 -1.66 -5.94 0.16
CA PHE A 18 -0.22 -5.70 0.19
C PHE A 18 0.18 -4.72 -0.92
N VAL A 19 0.93 -3.68 -0.55
CA VAL A 19 1.54 -2.70 -1.48
C VAL A 19 3.06 -2.79 -1.32
N MET A 20 3.72 -3.36 -2.33
CA MET A 20 5.17 -3.62 -2.34
C MET A 20 5.92 -2.48 -3.03
N LEU A 21 7.08 -2.13 -2.49
CA LEU A 21 7.94 -1.07 -3.04
C LEU A 21 9.04 -1.66 -3.93
N ALA A 22 9.37 -0.97 -5.01
CA ALA A 22 10.44 -1.37 -5.93
C ALA A 22 11.83 -1.29 -5.30
N SER A 23 12.05 -0.30 -4.42
CA SER A 23 13.31 -0.10 -3.69
C SER A 23 13.59 -1.16 -2.62
N GLY A 24 12.56 -1.92 -2.22
CA GLY A 24 12.57 -2.74 -1.01
C GLY A 24 12.27 -1.96 0.28
N GLY A 25 12.03 -0.65 0.19
CA GLY A 25 11.67 0.24 1.29
C GLY A 25 12.75 0.44 2.35
N ASN A 26 12.41 1.24 3.35
CA ASN A 26 13.28 1.54 4.49
C ASN A 26 12.80 0.80 5.74
N PRO A 27 13.66 0.13 6.52
CA PRO A 27 13.26 -0.54 7.76
C PRO A 27 12.53 0.34 8.78
N MET A 28 12.79 1.66 8.74
CA MET A 28 12.12 2.66 9.59
C MET A 28 10.63 2.83 9.27
N TYR A 29 10.16 2.39 8.09
CA TYR A 29 8.74 2.41 7.74
C TYR A 29 7.89 1.56 8.67
N GLN A 30 8.49 0.63 9.42
CA GLN A 30 7.83 -0.07 10.52
C GLN A 30 7.13 0.88 11.50
N TYR A 31 7.61 2.11 11.68
CA TYR A 31 6.98 3.06 12.62
C TYR A 31 5.66 3.66 12.13
N ILE A 32 5.20 3.33 10.91
CA ILE A 32 3.90 3.77 10.37
C ILE A 32 2.70 3.35 11.24
N TYR A 33 2.82 2.28 12.05
CA TYR A 33 1.75 1.85 12.97
C TYR A 33 1.35 2.96 13.96
N ARG A 34 2.24 3.94 14.22
CA ARG A 34 1.99 5.06 15.13
C ARG A 34 0.92 6.02 14.62
N GLU A 35 0.60 5.97 13.34
CA GLU A 35 -0.48 6.75 12.73
C GLU A 35 -1.89 6.22 13.09
N ALA A 36 -1.99 5.14 13.90
CA ALA A 36 -3.24 4.56 14.40
C ALA A 36 -4.27 4.30 13.28
N ALA A 37 -3.79 3.79 12.14
CA ALA A 37 -4.53 3.73 10.89
C ALA A 37 -4.80 2.30 10.38
N GLU A 38 -4.49 1.27 11.17
CA GLU A 38 -4.51 -0.15 10.76
C GLU A 38 -3.60 -0.48 9.55
N VAL A 39 -2.71 0.44 9.18
CA VAL A 39 -1.66 0.23 8.19
C VAL A 39 -0.38 -0.15 8.91
N TYR A 40 0.28 -1.19 8.42
CA TYR A 40 1.55 -1.66 8.95
C TYR A 40 2.56 -1.80 7.82
N TRP A 41 3.85 -1.74 8.18
CA TRP A 41 4.92 -2.12 7.27
C TRP A 41 5.48 -3.48 7.70
N ASP A 42 5.65 -4.36 6.72
CA ASP A 42 6.25 -5.67 6.91
C ASP A 42 7.70 -5.66 6.39
N ASN A 43 8.65 -5.77 7.31
CA ASN A 43 10.07 -5.67 7.00
C ASN A 43 10.64 -6.89 6.28
N GLU A 44 9.98 -8.04 6.34
CA GLU A 44 10.44 -9.24 5.62
C GLU A 44 9.88 -9.23 4.20
N ALA A 45 8.57 -8.98 4.08
CA ALA A 45 7.90 -8.94 2.79
C ALA A 45 8.12 -7.64 1.99
N LYS A 46 8.63 -6.57 2.63
CA LYS A 46 8.83 -5.23 2.03
C LYS A 46 7.54 -4.62 1.50
N VAL A 47 6.47 -4.73 2.29
CA VAL A 47 5.13 -4.27 1.91
C VAL A 47 4.51 -3.38 2.98
N PHE A 48 3.72 -2.41 2.55
CA PHE A 48 2.64 -1.90 3.37
C PHE A 48 1.47 -2.87 3.32
N LYS A 49 0.92 -3.20 4.48
CA LYS A 49 -0.24 -4.08 4.61
C LYS A 49 -1.42 -3.36 5.25
N ALA A 50 -2.60 -3.64 4.71
CA ALA A 50 -3.88 -3.23 5.25
C ALA A 50 -4.80 -4.47 5.41
N PRO A 51 -5.68 -4.48 6.42
CA PRO A 51 -6.51 -5.65 6.72
C PRO A 51 -7.55 -5.89 5.63
N ALA A 52 -8.17 -7.08 5.65
CA ALA A 52 -9.29 -7.37 4.78
C ALA A 52 -10.42 -6.35 4.94
N PRO A 53 -11.11 -5.97 3.83
CA PRO A 53 -12.28 -5.11 3.86
C PRO A 53 -13.30 -5.50 4.92
N ARG A 54 -13.75 -4.50 5.68
CA ARG A 54 -14.92 -4.61 6.57
C ARG A 54 -15.91 -3.51 6.22
N LYS A 55 -15.57 -2.27 6.59
CA LYS A 55 -16.32 -1.06 6.22
C LYS A 55 -15.72 -0.34 5.01
N TRP A 56 -14.42 -0.54 4.78
CA TRP A 56 -13.66 0.08 3.71
C TRP A 56 -13.40 -0.93 2.60
N THR A 57 -13.41 -0.43 1.36
CA THR A 57 -13.00 -1.18 0.18
C THR A 57 -11.47 -1.29 0.11
N HIS A 58 -10.97 -2.15 -0.77
CA HIS A 58 -9.54 -2.19 -1.11
C HIS A 58 -9.03 -0.84 -1.63
N THR A 59 -9.82 -0.13 -2.44
CA THR A 59 -9.48 1.22 -2.92
C THR A 59 -9.34 2.21 -1.76
N ASP A 60 -10.22 2.14 -0.76
CA ASP A 60 -10.13 3.00 0.43
C ASP A 60 -8.87 2.69 1.25
N TRP A 61 -8.51 1.40 1.38
CA TRP A 61 -7.27 0.99 2.03
C TRP A 61 -6.04 1.49 1.29
N PHE A 62 -6.02 1.41 -0.05
CA PHE A 62 -4.94 1.96 -0.85
C PHE A 62 -4.77 3.47 -0.63
N LYS A 63 -5.86 4.23 -0.70
CA LYS A 63 -5.86 5.67 -0.40
C LYS A 63 -5.36 5.96 1.01
N LYS A 64 -5.76 5.13 1.98
CA LYS A 64 -5.31 5.27 3.37
C LYS A 64 -3.80 5.04 3.47
N ILE A 65 -3.26 3.99 2.83
CA ILE A 65 -1.82 3.69 2.79
C ILE A 65 -1.04 4.88 2.23
N ILE A 66 -1.43 5.43 1.07
CA ILE A 66 -0.79 6.62 0.50
C ILE A 66 -0.82 7.78 1.49
N SER A 67 -1.99 8.05 2.07
CA SER A 67 -2.17 9.17 3.00
C SER A 67 -1.28 9.04 4.23
N VAL A 68 -1.18 7.85 4.84
CA VAL A 68 -0.37 7.66 6.05
C VAL A 68 1.12 7.57 5.76
N ALA A 69 1.52 7.08 4.59
CA ALA A 69 2.91 7.12 4.16
C ALA A 69 3.37 8.58 3.97
N ALA A 70 2.51 9.42 3.36
CA ALA A 70 2.79 10.83 3.19
C ALA A 70 2.83 11.59 4.51
N SER A 71 1.82 11.44 5.38
CA SER A 71 1.76 12.18 6.65
C SER A 71 2.71 11.67 7.72
N GLY A 72 2.84 10.34 7.85
CA GLY A 72 3.56 9.69 8.94
C GLY A 72 5.04 9.41 8.64
N LEU A 73 5.38 9.17 7.37
CA LEU A 73 6.76 8.86 6.97
C LEU A 73 7.40 9.95 6.09
N GLY A 74 6.61 10.88 5.56
CA GLY A 74 7.12 11.93 4.67
C GLY A 74 7.53 11.42 3.28
N ILE A 75 6.91 10.31 2.83
CA ILE A 75 7.18 9.69 1.53
C ILE A 75 5.93 9.71 0.64
N THR A 76 6.13 9.78 -0.67
CA THR A 76 5.07 9.69 -1.67
C THR A 76 5.17 8.33 -2.35
N LEU A 77 4.05 7.61 -2.40
CA LEU A 77 3.97 6.32 -3.11
C LEU A 77 3.38 6.55 -4.50
N GLU A 78 4.06 6.07 -5.53
CA GLU A 78 3.63 6.27 -6.91
C GLU A 78 3.47 4.94 -7.66
N LEU A 79 2.40 4.83 -8.44
CA LEU A 79 2.27 3.73 -9.41
C LEU A 79 3.27 3.94 -10.54
N SER A 80 3.74 2.84 -11.11
CA SER A 80 4.57 2.85 -12.31
C SER A 80 3.92 2.02 -13.41
N ASN A 81 4.39 2.21 -14.65
CA ASN A 81 3.99 1.34 -15.77
C ASN A 81 4.43 -0.12 -15.58
N SER A 82 5.31 -0.38 -14.61
CA SER A 82 5.80 -1.72 -14.26
C SER A 82 5.09 -2.33 -13.04
N THR A 83 4.16 -1.61 -12.40
CA THR A 83 3.42 -2.11 -11.24
C THR A 83 2.64 -3.38 -11.61
N VAL A 84 2.96 -4.48 -10.94
CA VAL A 84 2.31 -5.78 -11.10
C VAL A 84 1.06 -5.84 -10.23
N TRP A 85 -0.02 -6.42 -10.77
CA TRP A 85 -1.30 -6.55 -10.08
C TRP A 85 -1.59 -8.04 -9.88
N VAL A 86 -1.79 -8.47 -8.63
CA VAL A 86 -2.05 -9.87 -8.29
C VAL A 86 -3.36 -9.97 -7.55
N ASN A 87 -4.31 -10.75 -8.09
CA ASN A 87 -5.66 -10.94 -7.53
C ASN A 87 -6.43 -9.63 -7.27
N VAL A 88 -6.10 -8.56 -7.98
CA VAL A 88 -6.81 -7.27 -7.89
C VAL A 88 -7.93 -7.23 -8.94
N PRO A 89 -9.21 -7.12 -8.55
CA PRO A 89 -10.30 -6.98 -9.52
C PRO A 89 -10.12 -5.74 -10.41
N GLU A 90 -10.50 -5.85 -11.69
CA GLU A 90 -10.28 -4.77 -12.67
C GLU A 90 -10.95 -3.44 -12.26
N GLN A 91 -12.11 -3.52 -11.60
CA GLN A 91 -12.78 -2.34 -11.04
C GLN A 91 -11.90 -1.66 -9.98
N THR A 92 -11.40 -2.41 -9.00
CA THR A 92 -10.52 -1.89 -7.95
C THR A 92 -9.24 -1.30 -8.52
N LYS A 93 -8.62 -1.97 -9.50
CA LYS A 93 -7.44 -1.45 -10.21
C LYS A 93 -7.74 -0.13 -10.92
N THR A 94 -8.86 -0.04 -11.63
CA THR A 94 -9.27 1.18 -12.33
C THR A 94 -9.44 2.33 -11.33
N GLU A 95 -10.13 2.08 -10.21
CA GLU A 95 -10.31 3.09 -9.15
C GLU A 95 -8.98 3.54 -8.54
N ILE A 96 -8.06 2.61 -8.29
CA ILE A 96 -6.71 2.91 -7.77
C ILE A 96 -5.92 3.80 -8.74
N CYS A 97 -5.99 3.54 -10.04
CA CYS A 97 -5.29 4.36 -11.05
C CYS A 97 -5.86 5.79 -11.20
N THR A 98 -6.99 6.10 -10.55
CA THR A 98 -7.59 7.45 -10.55
C THR A 98 -7.30 8.27 -9.29
N VAL A 99 -6.60 7.66 -8.30
CA VAL A 99 -6.17 8.31 -7.05
C VAL A 99 -5.02 9.26 -7.33
#